data_AF-A0A3R9PG18-F1
#
_entry.id   AF-A0A3R9PG18-F1
#
_cell.length_a   1.000
_cell.length_b   1.000
_cell.length_c   1.000
_cell.angle_alpha   90.00
_cell.angle_beta   90.00
_cell.angle_gamma   90.00
#
_symmetry.space_group_name_H-M   'P 1'
#
loop_
_entity.id
_entity.type
_entity.pdbx_description
1 polymer ?
#
loop_
_entity_poly.entity_id
_entity_poly.type
_entity_poly.pdbx_seq_one_letter_code
_entity_poly.pdbx_strand_id
1 'polypeptide(L)'
;MAKNTRYLGLVALLLVGMGLLVKPVFAQQSIGPIPTSVQEAQDAFSGFGTAAWIVTFALFLIVFYVVTYKIIAKKRRTPTTGQVIAGIVIALIAVLVFAPTLVGWLGLKGTVITGPSTACSLKGPIQIRLIDANTGAPVTSGKVYLFSQSYDLYKAIDDDAYGKITNVPVRQPDSNGYVVFDNLPAGTYQLVYLPASYATGSYEPTAKAITVYCNYKPNSDYLVTDVSAIELKVMTAVNFVNEVGTAVTAYTYKPSSYPSQLSGFTVWLKPSATTGEVAPFYIYVNYDPSVFAAQFKVNGQSIAATKVSDLDGSDPVRLNAPAGYSYVLKMEVKGLSGDNKWPVELSGTLQGNTTLSMQIVYLAGAERGDFAGPTFTFTVNNKAASQGWS
;
A
#
# COMPACT_ATOMS: atom_id res chain seq x y z
N MET A 1 -12.02 -40.47 -28.33
CA MET A 1 -12.84 -40.04 -27.17
C MET A 1 -13.17 -41.14 -26.14
N ALA A 2 -12.55 -42.34 -26.15
CA ALA A 2 -12.94 -43.45 -25.25
C ALA A 2 -11.97 -43.77 -24.08
N LYS A 3 -10.95 -42.94 -23.81
CA LYS A 3 -9.94 -43.21 -22.75
C LYS A 3 -10.18 -42.48 -21.41
N ASN A 4 -10.97 -41.41 -21.37
CA ASN A 4 -11.19 -40.63 -20.14
C ASN A 4 -12.29 -41.18 -19.23
N THR A 5 -13.18 -42.02 -19.74
CA THR A 5 -14.28 -42.64 -18.96
C THR A 5 -13.80 -43.72 -18.00
N ARG A 6 -12.61 -44.32 -18.25
CA ARG A 6 -12.07 -45.41 -17.40
C ARG A 6 -11.43 -44.92 -16.10
N TYR A 7 -10.98 -43.66 -16.03
CA TYR A 7 -10.37 -43.10 -14.82
C TYR A 7 -11.42 -42.54 -13.85
N LEU A 8 -12.50 -41.93 -14.35
CA LEU A 8 -13.65 -41.56 -13.51
C LEU A 8 -14.34 -42.79 -12.89
N GLY A 9 -14.49 -43.87 -13.67
CA GLY A 9 -15.04 -45.12 -13.15
C GLY A 9 -14.19 -45.76 -12.04
N LEU A 10 -12.86 -45.62 -12.11
CA LEU A 10 -11.95 -46.15 -11.08
C LEU A 10 -11.97 -45.30 -9.79
N VAL A 11 -12.14 -43.98 -9.91
CA VAL A 11 -12.30 -43.07 -8.77
C VAL A 11 -13.64 -43.30 -8.06
N ALA A 12 -14.73 -43.49 -8.82
CA ALA A 12 -16.04 -43.84 -8.25
C ALA A 12 -16.04 -45.22 -7.56
N LEU A 13 -15.35 -46.22 -8.11
CA LEU A 13 -15.25 -47.56 -7.50
C LEU A 13 -14.37 -47.57 -6.23
N LEU A 14 -13.35 -46.70 -6.15
CA LEU A 14 -12.54 -46.53 -4.94
C LEU A 14 -13.31 -45.81 -3.82
N LEU A 15 -14.18 -44.85 -4.16
CA LEU A 15 -15.07 -44.17 -3.21
C LEU A 15 -16.12 -45.13 -2.61
N VAL A 16 -16.69 -46.04 -3.41
CA VAL A 16 -17.66 -47.04 -2.94
C VAL A 16 -16.96 -48.19 -2.19
N GLY A 17 -15.78 -48.63 -2.65
CA GLY A 17 -15.01 -49.71 -2.01
C GLY A 17 -14.46 -49.36 -0.63
N MET A 18 -14.17 -48.08 -0.37
CA MET A 18 -13.77 -47.62 0.98
C MET A 18 -14.96 -47.40 1.93
N GLY A 19 -16.18 -47.25 1.41
CA GLY A 19 -17.40 -47.19 2.22
C GLY A 19 -17.85 -48.54 2.82
N LEU A 20 -17.32 -49.66 2.32
CA LEU A 20 -17.73 -51.01 2.70
C LEU A 20 -16.86 -51.67 3.78
N LEU A 21 -15.73 -51.08 4.17
CA LEU A 21 -14.84 -51.65 5.19
C LEU A 21 -15.05 -51.10 6.60
N VAL A 22 -15.93 -50.13 6.80
CA VAL A 22 -16.20 -49.61 8.14
C VAL A 22 -17.66 -49.22 8.31
N LYS A 23 -18.43 -50.06 9.02
CA LYS A 23 -19.57 -49.61 9.84
C LYS A 23 -19.81 -50.57 11.03
N PRO A 24 -20.35 -50.08 12.17
CA PRO A 24 -20.97 -48.75 12.35
C PRO A 24 -20.48 -48.00 13.60
N VAL A 25 -19.69 -46.94 13.43
CA VAL A 25 -19.75 -45.73 14.31
C VAL A 25 -19.45 -44.50 13.45
N PHE A 26 -20.22 -44.33 12.38
CA PHE A 26 -20.21 -43.07 11.62
C PHE A 26 -21.65 -42.64 11.46
N ALA A 27 -22.11 -41.85 12.44
CA ALA A 27 -23.18 -40.91 12.19
C ALA A 27 -22.72 -39.96 11.07
N GLN A 28 -23.62 -39.68 10.13
CA GLN A 28 -23.39 -38.90 8.93
C GLN A 28 -22.48 -37.68 9.16
N GLN A 29 -21.26 -37.74 8.66
CA GLN A 29 -20.43 -36.54 8.51
C GLN A 29 -20.08 -36.41 7.03
N SER A 30 -20.60 -35.32 6.44
CA SER A 30 -20.29 -34.91 5.09
C SER A 30 -18.78 -34.73 4.98
N ILE A 31 -18.14 -35.47 4.08
CA ILE A 31 -16.83 -35.07 3.55
C ILE A 31 -17.03 -33.63 3.05
N GLY A 32 -16.21 -32.69 3.53
CA GLY A 32 -16.33 -31.29 3.12
C GLY A 32 -16.15 -31.17 1.59
N PRO A 33 -16.74 -30.15 0.95
CA PRO A 33 -16.53 -29.92 -0.48
C PRO A 33 -15.04 -29.78 -0.78
N ILE A 34 -14.61 -30.33 -1.92
CA ILE A 34 -13.23 -30.14 -2.41
C ILE A 34 -13.05 -28.64 -2.66
N PRO A 35 -12.03 -27.98 -2.08
CA PRO A 35 -11.76 -26.58 -2.35
C PRO A 35 -11.62 -26.35 -3.85
N THR A 36 -12.36 -25.38 -4.36
CA THR A 36 -12.41 -25.06 -5.80
C THR A 36 -11.56 -23.84 -6.15
N SER A 37 -11.05 -23.11 -5.14
CA SER A 37 -10.18 -21.95 -5.29
C SER A 37 -8.94 -22.00 -4.39
N VAL A 38 -7.93 -21.21 -4.76
CA VAL A 38 -6.69 -21.03 -3.98
C VAL A 38 -6.98 -20.42 -2.60
N GLN A 39 -7.93 -19.48 -2.53
CA GLN A 39 -8.32 -18.83 -1.27
C GLN A 39 -8.99 -19.83 -0.30
N GLU A 40 -9.91 -20.66 -0.78
CA GLU A 40 -10.54 -21.71 0.03
C GLU A 40 -9.51 -22.73 0.57
N ALA A 41 -8.50 -23.06 -0.23
CA ALA A 41 -7.40 -23.91 0.22
C ALA A 41 -6.56 -23.22 1.30
N GLN A 42 -6.21 -21.94 1.12
CA GLN A 42 -5.45 -21.17 2.11
C GLN A 42 -6.22 -21.03 3.43
N ASP A 43 -7.53 -20.75 3.37
CA ASP A 43 -8.39 -20.61 4.53
C ASP A 43 -8.53 -21.95 5.29
N ALA A 44 -8.56 -23.09 4.59
CA ALA A 44 -8.64 -24.42 5.20
C ALA A 44 -7.42 -24.79 6.06
N PHE A 45 -6.25 -24.26 5.72
CA PHE A 45 -4.98 -24.43 6.44
C PHE A 45 -4.63 -23.24 7.35
N SER A 46 -5.47 -22.20 7.38
CA SER A 46 -5.28 -21.07 8.28
C SER A 46 -5.28 -21.52 9.76
N GLY A 47 -4.34 -20.99 10.54
CA GLY A 47 -4.18 -21.35 11.95
C GLY A 47 -3.44 -22.68 12.22
N PHE A 48 -2.85 -23.33 11.21
CA PHE A 48 -2.02 -24.52 11.43
C PHE A 48 -0.69 -24.15 12.11
N GLY A 49 -0.51 -24.62 13.34
CA GLY A 49 0.78 -24.57 14.04
C GLY A 49 1.75 -25.68 13.59
N THR A 50 2.95 -25.71 14.16
CA THR A 50 3.99 -26.70 13.82
C THR A 50 3.51 -28.15 13.97
N ALA A 51 2.77 -28.47 15.04
CA ALA A 51 2.21 -29.81 15.26
C ALA A 51 1.17 -30.19 14.19
N ALA A 52 0.35 -29.25 13.73
CA ALA A 52 -0.60 -29.46 12.65
C ALA A 52 0.09 -29.74 11.31
N TRP A 53 1.20 -29.04 11.03
CA TRP A 53 2.00 -29.29 9.83
C TRP A 53 2.71 -30.65 9.86
N ILE A 54 3.20 -31.08 11.02
CA ILE A 54 3.79 -32.43 11.19
C ILE A 54 2.76 -33.51 10.88
N VAL A 55 1.53 -33.40 11.40
CA VAL A 55 0.46 -34.38 11.12
C VAL A 55 0.04 -34.35 9.64
N THR A 56 -0.04 -33.16 9.05
CA THR A 56 -0.34 -32.98 7.62
C THR A 56 0.71 -33.64 6.73
N PHE A 57 2.00 -33.47 7.07
CA PHE A 57 3.12 -34.07 6.35
C PHE A 57 3.16 -35.60 6.54
N ALA A 58 2.91 -36.10 7.74
CA ALA A 58 2.80 -37.53 8.00
C ALA A 58 1.67 -38.16 7.17
N LEU A 59 0.51 -37.50 7.09
CA LEU A 59 -0.61 -37.95 6.27
C LEU A 59 -0.26 -37.95 4.77
N PHE A 60 0.44 -36.92 4.28
CA PHE A 60 0.95 -36.90 2.91
C PHE A 60 1.83 -38.12 2.62
N LEU A 61 2.81 -38.40 3.48
CA LEU A 61 3.74 -39.51 3.31
C LEU A 61 3.05 -40.86 3.35
N ILE A 62 2.08 -41.05 4.24
CA ILE A 62 1.29 -42.30 4.32
C ILE A 62 0.48 -42.50 3.05
N VAL A 63 -0.24 -41.48 2.58
CA VAL A 63 -1.05 -41.58 1.36
C VAL A 63 -0.16 -41.80 0.15
N PHE A 64 0.92 -41.04 0.03
CA PHE A 64 1.90 -41.19 -1.03
C PHE A 64 2.51 -42.59 -1.03
N TYR A 65 2.92 -43.11 0.14
CA TYR A 65 3.43 -44.46 0.27
C TYR A 65 2.40 -45.51 -0.17
N VAL A 66 1.14 -45.43 0.28
CA VAL A 66 0.08 -46.38 -0.10
C VAL A 66 -0.21 -46.34 -1.59
N VAL A 67 -0.29 -45.16 -2.19
CA VAL A 67 -0.53 -44.99 -3.63
C VAL A 67 0.64 -45.55 -4.43
N THR A 68 1.86 -45.19 -4.07
CA THR A 68 3.08 -45.62 -4.77
C THR A 68 3.31 -47.13 -4.58
N TYR A 69 3.08 -47.66 -3.38
CA TYR A 69 3.14 -49.09 -3.08
C TYR A 69 2.10 -49.89 -3.87
N LYS A 70 0.85 -49.43 -3.99
CA LYS A 70 -0.16 -50.10 -4.81
C LYS A 70 0.14 -50.04 -6.31
N ILE A 71 0.80 -48.98 -6.77
CA ILE A 71 1.25 -48.85 -8.17
C ILE A 71 2.44 -49.79 -8.44
N ILE A 72 3.39 -49.89 -7.52
CA ILE A 72 4.60 -50.73 -7.63
C ILE A 72 4.28 -52.22 -7.43
N ALA A 73 3.48 -52.57 -6.43
CA ALA A 73 3.17 -53.98 -6.09
C ALA A 73 2.45 -54.72 -7.22
N LYS A 74 1.76 -54.00 -8.13
CA LYS A 74 1.01 -54.62 -9.23
C LYS A 74 1.86 -54.93 -10.46
N LYS A 75 3.07 -54.38 -10.57
CA LYS A 75 4.01 -54.64 -11.68
C LYS A 75 5.42 -54.53 -11.12
N ARG A 76 6.15 -55.65 -10.97
CA ARG A 76 7.59 -55.69 -10.60
C ARG A 76 8.48 -54.95 -11.62
N ARG A 77 8.32 -53.64 -11.75
CA ARG A 77 9.04 -52.72 -12.62
C ARG A 77 9.23 -51.40 -11.87
N THR A 78 10.35 -50.76 -12.12
CA THR A 78 10.62 -49.40 -11.63
C THR A 78 9.51 -48.46 -12.10
N PRO A 79 8.96 -47.61 -11.21
CA PRO A 79 7.90 -46.69 -11.59
C PRO A 79 8.42 -45.68 -12.61
N THR A 80 7.64 -45.39 -13.65
CA THR A 80 8.00 -44.35 -14.61
C THR A 80 7.78 -42.98 -13.99
N THR A 81 8.52 -41.97 -14.46
CA THR A 81 8.43 -40.58 -13.96
C THR A 81 6.98 -40.07 -13.92
N GLY A 82 6.16 -40.40 -14.92
CA GLY A 82 4.74 -40.02 -14.96
C GLY A 82 3.87 -40.67 -13.87
N GLN A 83 4.20 -41.89 -13.44
CA GLN A 83 3.46 -42.57 -12.37
C GLN A 83 3.80 -41.99 -10.99
N VAL A 84 5.06 -41.57 -10.79
CA VAL A 84 5.48 -40.87 -9.58
C VAL A 84 4.79 -39.52 -9.48
N ILE A 85 4.76 -38.75 -10.58
CA ILE A 85 4.05 -37.45 -10.63
C ILE A 85 2.57 -37.63 -10.33
N ALA A 86 1.90 -38.61 -10.93
CA ALA A 86 0.49 -38.89 -10.65
C ALA A 86 0.24 -39.27 -9.18
N GLY A 87 1.15 -40.04 -8.57
CA GLY A 87 1.09 -40.39 -7.15
C GLY A 87 1.22 -39.18 -6.22
N ILE A 88 2.14 -38.27 -6.54
CA ILE A 88 2.32 -37.00 -5.80
C ILE A 88 1.03 -36.16 -5.87
N VAL A 89 0.45 -36.00 -7.06
CA VAL A 89 -0.77 -35.20 -7.25
C VAL A 89 -1.95 -35.77 -6.47
N ILE A 90 -2.15 -37.09 -6.49
CA ILE A 90 -3.22 -37.75 -5.72
C ILE A 90 -3.01 -37.57 -4.22
N ALA A 91 -1.77 -37.69 -3.73
CA ALA A 91 -1.45 -37.49 -2.33
C ALA A 91 -1.67 -36.04 -1.88
N LEU A 92 -1.33 -35.06 -2.72
CA LEU A 92 -1.58 -33.64 -2.45
C LEU A 92 -3.08 -33.34 -2.35
N ILE A 93 -3.89 -33.86 -3.28
CA ILE A 93 -5.36 -33.68 -3.25
C ILE A 93 -5.95 -34.30 -1.97
N ALA A 94 -5.50 -35.50 -1.61
CA ALA A 94 -5.96 -36.16 -0.38
C ALA A 94 -5.60 -35.35 0.87
N VAL A 95 -4.39 -34.81 0.96
CA VAL A 95 -3.99 -33.93 2.07
C VAL A 95 -4.87 -32.69 2.13
N LEU A 96 -5.16 -32.08 0.98
CA LEU A 96 -5.98 -30.88 0.89
C LEU A 96 -7.42 -31.08 1.41
N VAL A 97 -7.96 -32.30 1.25
CA VAL A 97 -9.32 -32.65 1.69
C VAL A 97 -9.35 -33.16 3.14
N PHE A 98 -8.38 -34.00 3.54
CA PHE A 98 -8.45 -34.72 4.81
C PHE A 98 -7.66 -34.07 5.95
N ALA A 99 -6.55 -33.37 5.67
CA ALA A 99 -5.75 -32.77 6.72
C ALA A 99 -6.48 -31.66 7.51
N PRO A 100 -7.26 -30.75 6.90
CA PRO A 100 -8.06 -29.76 7.62
C PRO A 100 -9.00 -30.37 8.66
N THR A 101 -9.66 -31.47 8.30
CA THR A 101 -10.63 -32.17 9.14
C THR A 101 -9.93 -32.97 10.24
N LEU A 102 -8.85 -33.68 9.91
CA LEU A 102 -8.10 -34.49 10.87
C LEU A 102 -7.39 -33.61 11.92
N VAL A 103 -6.75 -32.52 11.50
CA VAL A 103 -6.11 -31.55 12.39
C VAL A 103 -7.15 -30.83 13.25
N GLY A 104 -8.33 -30.53 12.69
CA GLY A 104 -9.46 -30.00 13.45
C GLY A 104 -9.95 -30.96 14.53
N TRP A 105 -10.09 -32.25 14.20
CA TRP A 105 -10.50 -33.29 15.14
C TRP A 105 -9.50 -33.53 16.27
N LEU A 106 -8.20 -33.48 15.96
CA LEU A 106 -7.12 -33.62 16.95
C LEU A 106 -6.94 -32.37 17.84
N GLY A 107 -7.76 -31.32 17.66
CA GLY A 107 -7.60 -30.05 18.38
C GLY A 107 -6.29 -29.34 18.08
N LEU A 108 -5.66 -29.67 16.94
CA LEU A 108 -4.36 -29.14 16.52
C LEU A 108 -4.49 -27.88 15.67
N LYS A 109 -5.73 -27.49 15.32
CA LYS A 109 -5.97 -26.15 14.79
C LYS A 109 -5.67 -25.14 15.89
N GLY A 110 -4.77 -24.20 15.59
CA GLY A 110 -4.61 -23.03 16.44
C GLY A 110 -5.95 -22.32 16.61
N THR A 111 -6.08 -21.61 17.72
CA THR A 111 -7.26 -20.83 18.06
C THR A 111 -7.70 -20.03 16.83
N VAL A 112 -8.91 -20.29 16.33
CA VAL A 112 -9.49 -19.47 15.25
C VAL A 112 -9.47 -18.04 15.79
N ILE A 113 -8.68 -17.17 15.15
CA ILE A 113 -8.65 -15.75 15.48
C ILE A 113 -10.03 -15.24 15.08
N THR A 114 -10.94 -15.21 16.05
CA THR A 114 -12.24 -14.60 15.87
C THR A 114 -11.99 -13.10 15.77
N GLY A 115 -12.66 -12.45 14.80
CA GLY A 115 -12.68 -10.99 14.69
C GLY A 115 -13.08 -10.33 16.01
N PRO A 116 -12.93 -9.02 16.15
CA PRO A 116 -13.28 -8.33 17.38
C PRO A 116 -14.71 -8.70 17.80
N SER A 117 -14.85 -9.49 18.86
CA SER A 117 -16.16 -9.86 19.38
C SER A 117 -16.67 -8.69 20.21
N THR A 118 -17.94 -8.34 20.05
CA THR A 118 -18.60 -7.26 20.80
C THR A 118 -18.65 -7.51 22.31
N ALA A 119 -18.28 -8.71 22.77
CA ALA A 119 -18.20 -9.10 24.18
C ALA A 119 -16.76 -9.38 24.67
N CYS A 120 -15.73 -8.92 23.95
CA CYS A 120 -14.35 -9.10 24.36
C CYS A 120 -13.96 -8.13 25.49
N SER A 121 -13.76 -8.63 26.71
CA SER A 121 -13.22 -7.87 27.83
C SER A 121 -11.69 -7.89 27.91
N LEU A 122 -11.03 -8.58 26.98
CA LEU A 122 -9.58 -8.72 26.97
C LEU A 122 -8.92 -7.37 26.67
N LYS A 123 -8.00 -6.98 27.54
CA LYS A 123 -7.11 -5.83 27.35
C LYS A 123 -5.67 -6.29 27.49
N GLY A 124 -4.80 -5.77 26.65
CA GLY A 124 -3.40 -6.17 26.65
C GLY A 124 -2.55 -5.23 25.82
N PRO A 125 -1.22 -5.39 25.88
CA PRO A 125 -0.33 -4.60 25.07
C PRO A 125 -0.38 -5.03 23.60
N ILE A 126 -0.19 -4.10 22.68
CA ILE A 126 0.15 -4.40 21.29
C ILE A 126 1.57 -3.92 21.01
N GLN A 127 2.22 -4.60 20.07
CA GLN A 127 3.52 -4.20 19.57
C GLN A 127 3.44 -4.10 18.04
N ILE A 128 3.82 -2.94 17.51
CA ILE A 128 3.87 -2.64 16.08
C ILE A 128 5.31 -2.23 15.75
N ARG A 129 5.84 -2.75 14.65
CA ARG A 129 7.15 -2.36 14.14
C ARG A 129 7.02 -1.28 13.06
N LEU A 130 7.88 -0.29 13.06
CA LEU A 130 8.04 0.67 11.98
C LEU A 130 9.28 0.31 11.18
N ILE A 131 9.14 0.16 9.87
CA ILE A 131 10.22 -0.20 8.96
C ILE A 131 10.26 0.74 7.77
N ASP A 132 11.47 1.04 7.32
CA ASP A 132 11.68 1.74 6.06
C ASP A 132 11.25 0.81 4.90
N ALA A 133 10.34 1.30 4.06
CA ALA A 133 9.75 0.52 2.98
C ALA A 133 10.77 0.08 1.91
N ASN A 134 11.89 0.79 1.76
CA ASN A 134 12.90 0.50 0.73
C ASN A 134 14.01 -0.42 1.25
N THR A 135 14.44 -0.24 2.50
CA THR A 135 15.61 -0.91 3.08
C THR A 135 15.24 -1.99 4.10
N GLY A 136 14.01 -1.99 4.61
CA GLY A 136 13.59 -2.84 5.72
C GLY A 136 14.25 -2.48 7.07
N ALA A 137 15.03 -1.40 7.12
CA ALA A 137 15.67 -0.93 8.33
C ALA A 137 14.63 -0.42 9.35
N PRO A 138 14.91 -0.53 10.66
CA PRO A 138 14.02 0.01 11.68
C PRO A 138 13.94 1.54 11.61
N VAL A 139 12.73 2.09 11.70
CA VAL A 139 12.50 3.53 11.85
C VAL A 139 12.57 3.87 13.33
N THR A 140 13.58 4.63 13.74
CA THR A 140 13.91 4.90 15.15
C THR A 140 13.60 6.33 15.60
N SER A 141 12.88 7.11 14.79
CA SER A 141 12.50 8.49 15.11
C SER A 141 11.08 8.83 14.65
N GLY A 142 10.52 9.88 15.24
CA GLY A 142 9.14 10.34 15.02
C GLY A 142 8.23 10.05 16.21
N LYS A 143 6.96 10.40 16.06
CA LYS A 143 5.90 10.15 17.04
C LYS A 143 4.85 9.22 16.44
N VAL A 144 4.36 8.28 17.22
CA VAL A 144 3.24 7.40 16.84
C VAL A 144 2.08 7.65 17.79
N TYR A 145 0.97 8.10 17.23
CA TYR A 145 -0.30 8.27 17.91
C TYR A 145 -1.22 7.08 17.61
N LEU A 146 -2.05 6.73 18.59
CA LEU A 146 -3.08 5.70 18.42
C LEU A 146 -4.45 6.25 18.80
N PHE A 147 -5.26 6.54 17.78
CA PHE A 147 -6.62 7.05 17.94
C PHE A 147 -7.63 5.90 17.96
N SER A 148 -8.66 6.01 18.79
CA SER A 148 -9.78 5.03 18.87
C SER A 148 -10.75 5.10 17.68
N GLN A 149 -10.60 6.08 16.81
CA GLN A 149 -11.43 6.31 15.64
C GLN A 149 -10.56 6.85 14.50
N SER A 150 -11.11 6.87 13.29
CA SER A 150 -10.44 7.49 12.15
C SER A 150 -10.11 8.96 12.46
N TYR A 151 -8.88 9.35 12.17
CA TYR A 151 -8.37 10.69 12.38
C TYR A 151 -7.67 11.15 11.10
N ASP A 152 -8.03 12.34 10.63
CA ASP A 152 -7.46 12.90 9.41
C ASP A 152 -5.96 13.20 9.60
N LEU A 153 -5.15 12.86 8.59
CA LEU A 153 -3.70 12.96 8.69
C LEU A 153 -3.23 14.43 8.76
N TYR A 154 -3.79 15.31 7.93
CA TYR A 154 -3.43 16.72 7.94
C TYR A 154 -3.86 17.39 9.24
N LYS A 155 -5.05 17.04 9.73
CA LYS A 155 -5.48 17.43 11.06
C LYS A 155 -4.55 16.94 12.18
N ALA A 156 -4.02 15.72 12.09
CA ALA A 156 -3.06 15.20 13.07
C ALA A 156 -1.75 15.99 13.07
N ILE A 157 -1.25 16.33 11.88
CA ILE A 157 -0.07 17.15 11.69
C ILE A 157 -0.26 18.52 12.37
N ASP A 158 -1.37 19.19 12.08
CA ASP A 158 -1.68 20.51 12.64
C ASP A 158 -1.91 20.47 14.15
N ASP A 159 -2.70 19.52 14.63
CA ASP A 159 -3.01 19.41 16.06
C ASP A 159 -1.77 18.99 16.88
N ASP A 160 -0.81 18.23 16.33
CA ASP A 160 0.48 17.97 16.99
C ASP A 160 1.30 19.26 17.10
N ALA A 161 1.42 20.01 16.00
CA ALA A 161 2.16 21.25 15.96
C ALA A 161 1.59 22.32 16.91
N TYR A 162 0.26 22.35 17.05
CA TYR A 162 -0.44 23.25 17.99
C TYR A 162 -0.54 22.70 19.41
N GLY A 163 -0.07 21.48 19.69
CA GLY A 163 -0.20 20.85 21.01
C GLY A 163 -1.65 20.55 21.41
N LYS A 164 -2.55 20.39 20.43
CA LYS A 164 -3.99 20.11 20.61
C LYS A 164 -4.30 18.62 20.75
N ILE A 165 -3.41 17.73 20.32
CA ILE A 165 -3.56 16.29 20.56
C ILE A 165 -3.38 16.03 22.06
N THR A 166 -4.50 15.89 22.76
CA THR A 166 -4.56 15.60 24.20
C THR A 166 -5.27 14.28 24.43
N ASN A 167 -4.87 13.54 25.47
CA ASN A 167 -5.47 12.26 25.85
C ASN A 167 -5.41 11.15 24.79
N VAL A 168 -4.51 11.27 23.81
CA VAL A 168 -4.22 10.21 22.83
C VAL A 168 -2.89 9.56 23.20
N PRO A 169 -2.82 8.22 23.30
CA PRO A 169 -1.55 7.54 23.50
C PRO A 169 -0.53 7.93 22.41
N VAL A 170 0.63 8.41 22.84
CA VAL A 170 1.78 8.69 21.99
C VAL A 170 2.98 7.85 22.41
N ARG A 171 3.73 7.37 21.43
CA ARG A 171 4.97 6.60 21.62
C ARG A 171 6.04 7.06 20.64
N GLN A 172 7.29 6.90 21.02
CA GLN A 172 8.42 7.00 20.12
C GLN A 172 8.93 5.58 19.84
N PRO A 173 9.33 5.26 18.60
CA PRO A 173 9.89 3.97 18.29
C PRO A 173 11.23 3.75 19.00
N ASP A 174 11.49 2.52 19.43
CA ASP A 174 12.78 2.12 19.99
C ASP A 174 13.86 1.96 18.91
N SER A 175 15.07 1.53 19.31
CA SER A 175 16.20 1.30 18.39
C SER A 175 15.95 0.21 17.34
N ASN A 176 14.94 -0.64 17.54
CA ASN A 176 14.52 -1.71 16.64
C ASN A 176 13.24 -1.35 15.86
N GLY A 177 12.76 -0.12 16.03
CA GLY A 177 11.57 0.44 15.37
C GLY A 177 10.26 0.00 16.01
N TYR A 178 10.25 -0.60 17.20
CA TYR A 178 9.01 -1.02 17.84
C TYR A 178 8.37 0.11 18.64
N VAL A 179 7.04 0.17 18.57
CA VAL A 179 6.20 0.93 19.49
C VAL A 179 5.27 -0.03 20.23
N VAL A 180 5.12 0.20 21.54
CA VAL A 180 4.26 -0.61 22.41
C VAL A 180 3.18 0.28 23.01
N PHE A 181 1.93 -0.13 22.82
CA PHE A 181 0.77 0.50 23.44
C PHE A 181 0.12 -0.48 24.40
N ASP A 182 0.02 -0.08 25.66
CA ASP A 182 -0.42 -0.95 26.75
C ASP A 182 -1.93 -0.85 26.99
N ASN A 183 -2.50 -1.90 27.59
CA ASN A 183 -3.87 -1.93 28.10
C ASN A 183 -4.94 -1.54 27.05
N LEU A 184 -4.77 -1.98 25.81
CA LEU A 184 -5.73 -1.74 24.74
C LEU A 184 -6.80 -2.84 24.70
N PRO A 185 -8.09 -2.49 24.69
CA PRO A 185 -9.13 -3.46 24.34
C PRO A 185 -9.08 -3.84 22.86
N ALA A 186 -9.60 -5.02 22.53
CA ALA A 186 -9.84 -5.41 21.16
C ALA A 186 -10.75 -4.40 20.44
N GLY A 187 -10.46 -4.11 19.17
CA GLY A 187 -11.14 -3.07 18.41
C GLY A 187 -10.30 -2.55 17.24
N THR A 188 -10.88 -1.64 16.46
CA THR A 188 -10.18 -0.97 15.36
C THR A 188 -9.71 0.40 15.81
N TYR A 189 -8.47 0.72 15.49
CA TYR A 189 -7.81 1.96 15.85
C TYR A 189 -7.16 2.58 14.60
N GLN A 190 -6.91 3.87 14.63
CA GLN A 190 -6.11 4.56 13.63
C GLN A 190 -4.73 4.85 14.23
N LEU A 191 -3.70 4.22 13.70
CA LEU A 191 -2.31 4.56 14.01
C LEU A 191 -1.88 5.69 13.08
N VAL A 192 -1.33 6.76 13.65
CA VAL A 192 -0.78 7.89 12.91
C VAL A 192 0.69 8.05 13.27
N TYR A 193 1.56 7.93 12.28
CA TYR A 193 2.98 8.24 12.37
C TYR A 193 3.22 9.67 11.88
N LEU A 194 3.88 10.48 12.71
CA LEU A 194 4.40 11.80 12.33
C LEU A 194 5.94 11.77 12.40
N PRO A 195 6.65 12.20 11.34
CA PRO A 195 8.10 12.21 11.35
C PRO A 195 8.66 13.24 12.32
N ALA A 196 9.95 13.10 12.68
CA ALA A 196 10.64 14.09 13.51
C ALA A 196 10.82 15.45 12.78
N SER A 197 10.79 15.45 11.45
CA SER A 197 10.88 16.63 10.60
C SER A 197 10.09 16.44 9.30
N TYR A 198 9.51 17.51 8.79
CA TYR A 198 8.85 17.55 7.47
C TYR A 198 9.81 18.11 6.43
N ALA A 199 10.65 17.25 5.85
CA ALA A 199 11.60 17.61 4.82
C ALA A 199 11.98 16.39 3.97
N THR A 200 12.49 16.63 2.76
CA THR A 200 13.12 15.59 1.93
C THR A 200 14.14 14.78 2.73
N GLY A 201 14.12 13.46 2.58
CA GLY A 201 14.97 12.54 3.35
C GLY A 201 14.38 12.11 4.70
N SER A 202 13.29 12.73 5.15
CA SER A 202 12.49 12.26 6.30
C SER A 202 11.39 11.30 5.84
N TYR A 203 10.77 10.56 6.76
CA TYR A 203 9.64 9.68 6.44
C TYR A 203 8.35 10.47 6.20
N GLU A 204 7.51 9.98 5.29
CA GLU A 204 6.19 10.56 5.03
C GLU A 204 5.26 10.34 6.24
N PRO A 205 4.53 11.37 6.69
CA PRO A 205 3.49 11.17 7.70
C PRO A 205 2.46 10.15 7.19
N THR A 206 2.07 9.20 8.03
CA THR A 206 1.28 8.04 7.59
C THR A 206 0.15 7.76 8.57
N ALA A 207 -1.07 7.59 8.06
CA ALA A 207 -2.21 7.11 8.83
C ALA A 207 -2.60 5.70 8.35
N LYS A 208 -2.63 4.72 9.27
CA LYS A 208 -3.04 3.34 8.98
C LYS A 208 -4.05 2.83 10.00
N ALA A 209 -5.16 2.28 9.53
CA ALA A 209 -6.08 1.55 10.39
C ALA A 209 -5.46 0.22 10.81
N ILE A 210 -5.56 -0.10 12.11
CA ILE A 210 -5.13 -1.37 12.69
C ILE A 210 -6.27 -2.00 13.46
N THR A 211 -6.38 -3.32 13.40
CA THR A 211 -7.39 -4.10 14.12
C THR A 211 -6.69 -4.93 15.18
N VAL A 212 -7.07 -4.71 16.44
CA VAL A 212 -6.63 -5.49 17.59
C VAL A 212 -7.65 -6.59 17.85
N TYR A 213 -7.21 -7.84 17.78
CA TYR A 213 -8.07 -9.00 17.97
C TYR A 213 -8.16 -9.39 19.46
N CYS A 214 -9.23 -10.11 19.80
CA CYS A 214 -9.46 -10.65 21.14
C CYS A 214 -8.62 -11.91 21.39
N ASN A 215 -7.31 -11.85 21.17
CA ASN A 215 -6.42 -12.99 21.36
C ASN A 215 -4.98 -12.52 21.59
N TYR A 216 -4.20 -13.27 22.38
CA TYR A 216 -2.76 -13.08 22.49
C TYR A 216 -2.03 -13.79 21.35
N LYS A 217 -0.89 -13.23 20.94
CA LYS A 217 0.04 -13.90 20.02
C LYS A 217 0.56 -15.18 20.69
N PRO A 218 0.74 -16.29 19.95
CA PRO A 218 1.29 -17.51 20.52
C PRO A 218 2.65 -17.24 21.18
N ASN A 219 2.82 -17.69 22.43
CA ASN A 219 4.04 -17.52 23.23
C ASN A 219 4.47 -16.05 23.43
N SER A 220 3.52 -15.11 23.53
CA SER A 220 3.80 -13.69 23.73
C SER A 220 2.70 -13.02 24.55
N ASP A 221 3.08 -11.99 25.31
CA ASP A 221 2.14 -11.17 26.10
C ASP A 221 1.42 -10.10 25.25
N TYR A 222 1.70 -10.02 23.94
CA TYR A 222 1.08 -9.05 23.06
C TYR A 222 -0.21 -9.59 22.42
N LEU A 223 -1.22 -8.74 22.27
CA LEU A 223 -2.41 -9.05 21.50
C LEU A 223 -2.10 -9.19 20.01
N VAL A 224 -2.89 -10.01 19.33
CA VAL A 224 -2.83 -10.18 17.88
C VAL A 224 -3.36 -8.92 17.20
N THR A 225 -2.66 -8.49 16.16
CA THR A 225 -3.05 -7.38 15.29
C THR A 225 -3.07 -7.85 13.84
N ASP A 226 -3.87 -7.21 13.00
CA ASP A 226 -3.90 -7.46 11.54
C ASP A 226 -2.61 -6.98 10.86
N VAL A 227 -1.97 -5.98 11.45
CA VAL A 227 -0.71 -5.41 11.01
C VAL A 227 0.36 -5.63 12.09
N SER A 228 1.47 -6.28 11.74
CA SER A 228 2.63 -6.46 12.63
C SER A 228 3.73 -5.42 12.39
N ALA A 229 3.77 -4.84 11.18
CA ALA A 229 4.70 -3.81 10.80
C ALA A 229 4.04 -2.77 9.88
N ILE A 230 4.45 -1.51 10.02
CA ILE A 230 4.07 -0.40 9.16
C ILE A 230 5.30 0.01 8.35
N GLU A 231 5.14 -0.06 7.04
CA GLU A 231 6.13 0.40 6.08
C GLU A 231 5.98 1.91 5.89
N LEU A 232 7.05 2.63 6.21
CA LEU A 232 7.14 4.07 6.05
C LEU A 232 8.06 4.39 4.88
N LYS A 233 7.64 5.31 4.03
CA LYS A 233 8.40 5.71 2.84
C LYS A 233 9.16 6.99 3.14
N VAL A 234 10.41 7.05 2.68
CA VAL A 234 11.20 8.28 2.74
C VAL A 234 10.69 9.24 1.68
N MET A 235 10.43 10.48 2.08
CA MET A 235 10.02 11.56 1.21
C MET A 235 11.17 11.94 0.28
N THR A 236 10.90 11.95 -1.02
CA THR A 236 11.82 12.45 -2.04
C THR A 236 11.31 13.75 -2.65
N ALA A 237 12.23 14.63 -3.04
CA ALA A 237 11.88 15.83 -3.78
C ALA A 237 11.41 15.47 -5.20
N VAL A 238 10.61 16.33 -5.81
CA VAL A 238 10.35 16.37 -7.25
C VAL A 238 11.31 17.34 -7.93
N ASN A 239 11.60 17.10 -9.20
CA ASN A 239 12.31 18.00 -10.09
C ASN A 239 11.41 18.35 -11.29
N PHE A 240 11.52 19.57 -11.78
CA PHE A 240 11.08 19.90 -13.13
C PHE A 240 12.12 19.37 -14.11
N VAL A 241 11.67 18.63 -15.13
CA VAL A 241 12.52 18.03 -16.15
C VAL A 241 11.95 18.30 -17.55
N ASN A 242 12.79 18.30 -18.57
CA ASN A 242 12.38 18.36 -19.98
C ASN A 242 11.92 16.98 -20.50
N GLU A 243 11.62 16.86 -21.81
CA GLU A 243 11.07 15.62 -22.38
C GLU A 243 12.00 14.41 -22.18
N VAL A 244 13.31 14.63 -22.25
CA VAL A 244 14.33 13.57 -22.08
C VAL A 244 14.61 13.26 -20.60
N GLY A 245 14.08 14.05 -19.65
CA GLY A 245 14.25 13.82 -18.22
C GLY A 245 15.43 14.56 -17.58
N THR A 246 16.04 15.51 -18.29
CA THR A 246 17.06 16.40 -17.72
C THR A 246 16.40 17.45 -16.84
N ALA A 247 16.92 17.66 -15.64
CA ALA A 247 16.44 18.71 -14.75
C ALA A 247 16.58 20.10 -15.39
N VAL A 248 15.53 20.91 -15.28
CA VAL A 248 15.44 22.26 -15.84
C VAL A 248 14.79 23.19 -14.81
N THR A 249 15.12 24.47 -14.87
CA THR A 249 14.56 25.47 -13.94
C THR A 249 13.81 26.58 -14.65
N ALA A 250 14.06 26.77 -15.95
CA ALA A 250 13.29 27.72 -16.74
C ALA A 250 13.23 27.36 -18.23
N TYR A 251 12.30 28.01 -18.91
CA TYR A 251 12.17 27.98 -20.36
C TYR A 251 11.81 29.37 -20.88
N THR A 252 12.45 29.78 -21.98
CA THR A 252 12.08 31.02 -22.69
C THR A 252 11.37 30.69 -23.99
N TYR A 253 10.13 31.15 -24.14
CA TYR A 253 9.36 31.12 -25.37
C TYR A 253 9.48 32.48 -26.11
N LYS A 254 9.80 32.43 -27.40
CA LYS A 254 10.02 33.62 -28.23
C LYS A 254 8.98 33.66 -29.36
N PRO A 255 7.79 34.23 -29.12
CA PRO A 255 6.82 34.41 -30.19
C PRO A 255 7.31 35.48 -31.19
N SER A 256 6.93 35.33 -32.46
CA SER A 256 7.28 36.29 -33.52
C SER A 256 6.48 37.60 -33.46
N SER A 257 5.27 37.57 -32.89
CA SER A 257 4.36 38.72 -32.74
C SER A 257 3.29 38.44 -31.69
N TYR A 258 2.52 39.46 -31.32
CA TYR A 258 1.36 39.36 -30.42
C TYR A 258 0.06 39.76 -31.15
N PRO A 259 -1.09 39.13 -30.84
CA PRO A 259 -1.26 38.01 -29.93
C PRO A 259 -0.62 36.71 -30.48
N SER A 260 -0.17 35.84 -29.57
CA SER A 260 0.41 34.53 -29.92
C SER A 260 -0.36 33.41 -29.23
N GLN A 261 -0.57 32.30 -29.94
CA GLN A 261 -1.18 31.10 -29.37
C GLN A 261 -0.09 30.11 -28.96
N LEU A 262 -0.10 29.74 -27.67
CA LEU A 262 0.73 28.67 -27.14
C LEU A 262 -0.07 27.36 -27.19
N SER A 263 0.20 26.53 -28.20
CA SER A 263 -0.55 25.30 -28.48
C SER A 263 -0.23 24.10 -27.57
N GLY A 264 0.54 24.30 -26.49
CA GLY A 264 0.95 23.25 -25.56
C GLY A 264 2.46 23.24 -25.35
N PHE A 265 2.91 23.92 -24.30
CA PHE A 265 4.24 23.74 -23.72
C PHE A 265 4.14 22.73 -22.59
N THR A 266 5.07 21.79 -22.51
CA THR A 266 5.09 20.79 -21.44
C THR A 266 6.41 20.85 -20.69
N VAL A 267 6.33 20.88 -19.37
CA VAL A 267 7.42 20.54 -18.46
C VAL A 267 6.98 19.33 -17.65
N TRP A 268 7.89 18.45 -17.24
CA TRP A 268 7.55 17.23 -16.54
C TRP A 268 7.99 17.31 -15.08
N LEU A 269 7.21 16.71 -14.20
CA LEU A 269 7.55 16.47 -12.81
C LEU A 269 8.11 15.05 -12.68
N LYS A 270 9.31 14.91 -12.14
CA LYS A 270 9.95 13.61 -11.89
C LYS A 270 10.48 13.54 -10.46
N PRO A 271 10.31 12.43 -9.73
CA PRO A 271 11.04 12.19 -8.49
C PRO A 271 12.55 12.40 -8.67
N SER A 272 13.17 13.00 -7.65
CA SER A 272 14.62 13.25 -7.63
C SER A 272 15.43 12.00 -7.31
N ALA A 273 14.80 10.99 -6.72
CA ALA A 273 15.37 9.67 -6.45
C ALA A 273 14.46 8.56 -6.99
N THR A 274 15.04 7.43 -7.35
CA THR A 274 14.32 6.23 -7.80
C THR A 274 13.69 5.44 -6.66
N THR A 275 14.14 5.68 -5.43
CA THR A 275 13.59 5.12 -4.18
C THR A 275 12.91 6.21 -3.37
N GLY A 276 11.89 5.84 -2.60
CA GLY A 276 11.05 6.77 -1.85
C GLY A 276 9.79 7.21 -2.60
N GLU A 277 9.02 8.09 -1.97
CA GLU A 277 7.77 8.63 -2.51
C GLU A 277 7.78 10.15 -2.43
N VAL A 278 7.28 10.81 -3.47
CA VAL A 278 7.11 12.26 -3.43
C VAL A 278 5.92 12.54 -2.53
N ALA A 279 6.17 13.27 -1.44
CA ALA A 279 5.12 13.70 -0.53
C ALA A 279 4.00 14.44 -1.31
N PRO A 280 2.73 14.32 -0.93
CA PRO A 280 1.65 15.05 -1.57
C PRO A 280 1.96 16.55 -1.68
N PHE A 281 1.65 17.18 -2.81
CA PHE A 281 1.98 18.60 -3.02
C PHE A 281 0.95 19.34 -3.85
N TYR A 282 1.03 20.68 -3.77
CA TYR A 282 0.29 21.61 -4.62
C TYR A 282 1.26 22.43 -5.48
N ILE A 283 0.77 22.90 -6.62
CA ILE A 283 1.51 23.77 -7.54
C ILE A 283 0.92 25.17 -7.42
N TYR A 284 1.72 26.10 -6.88
CA TYR A 284 1.40 27.52 -6.86
C TYR A 284 1.93 28.17 -8.11
N VAL A 285 1.15 29.09 -8.66
CA VAL A 285 1.47 29.77 -9.92
C VAL A 285 1.34 31.28 -9.73
N ASN A 286 2.29 32.01 -10.28
CA ASN A 286 2.18 33.44 -10.46
C ASN A 286 2.22 33.77 -11.94
N TYR A 287 1.23 34.51 -12.42
CA TYR A 287 1.16 35.02 -13.79
C TYR A 287 0.17 36.17 -13.87
N ASP A 288 0.29 37.00 -14.91
CA ASP A 288 -0.67 38.06 -15.21
C ASP A 288 -1.75 37.54 -16.18
N PRO A 289 -3.00 37.34 -15.73
CA PRO A 289 -4.07 36.83 -16.59
C PRO A 289 -4.52 37.82 -17.68
N SER A 290 -4.19 39.11 -17.55
CA SER A 290 -4.48 40.13 -18.58
C SER A 290 -3.54 40.01 -19.77
N VAL A 291 -2.32 39.50 -19.54
CA VAL A 291 -1.30 39.29 -20.57
C VAL A 291 -1.28 37.84 -21.05
N PHE A 292 -1.63 36.88 -20.20
CA PHE A 292 -1.64 35.46 -20.53
C PHE A 292 -2.87 34.75 -19.99
N ALA A 293 -3.78 34.40 -20.91
CA ALA A 293 -4.94 33.55 -20.62
C ALA A 293 -4.52 32.06 -20.54
N ALA A 294 -3.77 31.72 -19.48
CA ALA A 294 -3.18 30.40 -19.29
C ALA A 294 -4.24 29.32 -18.96
N GLN A 295 -4.03 28.14 -19.53
CA GLN A 295 -4.74 26.90 -19.23
C GLN A 295 -3.72 25.84 -18.82
N PHE A 296 -4.03 25.12 -17.74
CA PHE A 296 -3.14 24.13 -17.15
C PHE A 296 -3.73 22.73 -17.27
N LYS A 297 -2.88 21.76 -17.60
CA LYS A 297 -3.18 20.35 -17.39
C LYS A 297 -2.06 19.71 -16.59
N VAL A 298 -2.41 18.87 -15.63
CA VAL A 298 -1.43 18.05 -14.90
C VAL A 298 -1.82 16.60 -15.09
N ASN A 299 -0.91 15.81 -15.64
CA ASN A 299 -1.12 14.41 -15.96
C ASN A 299 -2.40 14.17 -16.79
N GLY A 300 -2.63 15.01 -17.80
CA GLY A 300 -3.79 14.95 -18.70
C GLY A 300 -5.09 15.54 -18.15
N GLN A 301 -5.17 15.86 -16.85
CA GLN A 301 -6.36 16.47 -16.25
C GLN A 301 -6.28 18.01 -16.34
N SER A 302 -7.31 18.64 -16.93
CA SER A 302 -7.43 20.10 -16.94
C SER A 302 -7.74 20.65 -15.55
N ILE A 303 -6.99 21.68 -15.14
CA ILE A 303 -7.11 22.29 -13.81
C ILE A 303 -7.24 23.79 -13.97
N ALA A 304 -8.25 24.36 -13.31
CA ALA A 304 -8.40 25.80 -13.24
C ALA A 304 -7.46 26.37 -12.17
N ALA A 305 -6.73 27.41 -12.53
CA ALA A 305 -5.98 28.20 -11.57
C ALA A 305 -6.97 28.98 -10.68
N THR A 306 -6.95 28.68 -9.39
CA THR A 306 -7.79 29.37 -8.38
C THR A 306 -6.96 30.47 -7.75
N LYS A 307 -7.48 31.69 -7.64
CA LYS A 307 -6.77 32.74 -6.90
C LYS A 307 -6.66 32.35 -5.44
N VAL A 308 -5.48 32.53 -4.86
CA VAL A 308 -5.22 32.25 -3.45
C VAL A 308 -6.13 33.09 -2.55
N SER A 309 -6.44 34.33 -2.95
CA SER A 309 -7.36 35.23 -2.24
C SER A 309 -8.80 34.73 -2.16
N ASP A 310 -9.20 33.88 -3.09
CA ASP A 310 -10.58 33.39 -3.21
C ASP A 310 -10.81 32.12 -2.37
N LEU A 311 -9.74 31.55 -1.81
CA LEU A 311 -9.80 30.45 -0.83
C LEU A 311 -10.24 30.97 0.54
N ASP A 312 -10.85 30.11 1.34
CA ASP A 312 -11.21 30.43 2.72
C ASP A 312 -9.97 30.87 3.52
N GLY A 313 -10.13 31.84 4.42
CA GLY A 313 -9.02 32.35 5.24
C GLY A 313 -8.35 31.30 6.12
N SER A 314 -9.07 30.22 6.43
CA SER A 314 -8.58 29.07 7.19
C SER A 314 -8.12 27.89 6.32
N ASP A 315 -8.22 27.97 4.98
CA ASP A 315 -7.77 26.90 4.08
C ASP A 315 -6.23 26.78 4.18
N PRO A 316 -5.67 25.62 4.59
CA PRO A 316 -4.21 25.44 4.68
C PRO A 316 -3.48 25.76 3.37
N VAL A 317 -4.10 25.48 2.22
CA VAL A 317 -3.54 25.80 0.90
C VAL A 317 -3.44 27.31 0.68
N ARG A 318 -4.26 28.11 1.37
CA ARG A 318 -4.10 29.57 1.37
C ARG A 318 -2.98 30.01 2.32
N LEU A 319 -2.93 29.44 3.51
CA LEU A 319 -1.99 29.82 4.56
C LEU A 319 -0.54 29.49 4.18
N ASN A 320 -0.35 28.39 3.45
CA ASN A 320 0.95 27.92 2.97
C ASN A 320 1.33 28.49 1.59
N ALA A 321 0.57 29.46 1.08
CA ALA A 321 0.87 30.05 -0.22
C ALA A 321 2.24 30.79 -0.17
N PRO A 322 3.18 30.46 -1.06
CA PRO A 322 4.47 31.12 -1.11
C PRO A 322 4.32 32.62 -1.42
N ALA A 323 5.16 33.45 -0.81
CA ALA A 323 5.14 34.89 -1.05
C ALA A 323 5.33 35.20 -2.55
N GLY A 324 4.46 36.05 -3.10
CA GLY A 324 4.49 36.43 -4.52
C GLY A 324 3.72 35.50 -5.46
N TYR A 325 3.10 34.42 -4.96
CA TYR A 325 2.26 33.53 -5.77
C TYR A 325 0.77 33.83 -5.57
N SER A 326 0.10 34.20 -6.66
CA SER A 326 -1.29 34.69 -6.61
C SER A 326 -2.33 33.60 -6.89
N TYR A 327 -1.93 32.46 -7.46
CA TYR A 327 -2.80 31.37 -7.85
C TYR A 327 -2.29 30.02 -7.35
N VAL A 328 -3.21 29.07 -7.21
CA VAL A 328 -2.91 27.66 -6.96
C VAL A 328 -3.68 26.78 -7.95
N LEU A 329 -3.03 25.74 -8.44
CA LEU A 329 -3.72 24.65 -9.12
C LEU A 329 -4.32 23.77 -8.01
N LYS A 330 -5.61 23.96 -7.69
CA LYS A 330 -6.28 23.32 -6.55
C LYS A 330 -6.55 21.83 -6.79
N MET A 331 -5.48 21.07 -6.93
CA MET A 331 -5.44 19.63 -7.04
C MET A 331 -4.20 19.15 -6.30
N GLU A 332 -4.42 18.33 -5.29
CA GLU A 332 -3.34 17.64 -4.61
C GLU A 332 -2.73 16.59 -5.55
N VAL A 333 -1.44 16.75 -5.84
CA VAL A 333 -0.66 15.77 -6.59
C VAL A 333 -0.12 14.74 -5.61
N LYS A 334 -0.44 13.46 -5.82
CA LYS A 334 -0.03 12.34 -4.96
C LYS A 334 0.33 11.09 -5.77
N GLY A 335 1.14 10.20 -5.19
CA GLY A 335 1.51 8.92 -5.79
C GLY A 335 2.58 9.02 -6.89
N LEU A 336 3.31 10.14 -6.96
CA LEU A 336 4.46 10.28 -7.84
C LEU A 336 5.67 9.58 -7.19
N SER A 337 6.12 8.47 -7.77
CA SER A 337 7.22 7.66 -7.23
C SER A 337 8.01 6.96 -8.35
N GLY A 338 9.22 6.49 -8.01
CA GLY A 338 10.12 5.81 -8.94
C GLY A 338 10.58 6.70 -10.10
N ASP A 339 10.60 6.14 -11.31
CA ASP A 339 11.03 6.85 -12.52
C ASP A 339 9.89 7.51 -13.31
N ASN A 340 8.68 7.52 -12.75
CA ASN A 340 7.50 8.08 -13.41
C ASN A 340 7.66 9.59 -13.63
N LYS A 341 7.27 10.05 -14.83
CA LYS A 341 7.20 11.47 -15.20
C LYS A 341 5.75 11.88 -15.36
N TRP A 342 5.34 12.97 -14.71
CA TRP A 342 4.01 13.53 -14.86
C TRP A 342 4.08 14.84 -15.66
N PRO A 343 3.36 14.96 -16.79
CA PRO A 343 3.38 16.18 -17.58
C PRO A 343 2.61 17.30 -16.89
N VAL A 344 3.17 18.51 -16.90
CA VAL A 344 2.52 19.78 -16.58
C VAL A 344 2.47 20.56 -17.88
N GLU A 345 1.30 20.61 -18.49
CA GLU A 345 1.06 21.26 -19.77
C GLU A 345 0.49 22.66 -19.55
N LEU A 346 1.02 23.60 -20.30
CA LEU A 346 0.65 25.00 -20.33
C LEU A 346 0.22 25.35 -21.75
N SER A 347 -0.97 25.93 -21.89
CA SER A 347 -1.47 26.43 -23.17
C SER A 347 -2.23 27.74 -22.97
N GLY A 348 -2.52 28.46 -24.05
CA GLY A 348 -3.35 29.65 -23.97
C GLY A 348 -2.93 30.77 -24.93
N THR A 349 -3.54 31.93 -24.74
CA THR A 349 -3.30 33.12 -25.59
C THR A 349 -2.44 34.14 -24.87
N LEU A 350 -1.37 34.57 -25.53
CA LEU A 350 -0.40 35.56 -25.07
C LEU A 350 -0.66 36.91 -25.76
N GLN A 351 -0.84 37.96 -24.98
CA GLN A 351 -1.06 39.33 -25.45
C GLN A 351 0.20 40.21 -25.38
N GLY A 352 1.26 39.74 -24.70
CA GLY A 352 2.49 40.49 -24.52
C GLY A 352 3.59 39.69 -23.81
N ASN A 353 4.71 40.36 -23.54
CA ASN A 353 5.80 39.78 -22.76
C ASN A 353 5.34 39.56 -21.32
N THR A 354 5.63 38.39 -20.76
CA THR A 354 5.23 38.04 -19.40
C THR A 354 6.10 36.92 -18.86
N THR A 355 6.01 36.69 -17.55
CA THR A 355 6.64 35.57 -16.88
C THR A 355 5.59 34.83 -16.07
N LEU A 356 5.58 33.51 -16.23
CA LEU A 356 4.83 32.60 -15.38
C LEU A 356 5.82 31.84 -14.50
N SER A 357 5.62 31.89 -13.20
CA SER A 357 6.43 31.14 -12.23
C SER A 357 5.58 30.08 -11.55
N MET A 358 6.14 28.88 -11.38
CA MET A 358 5.54 27.77 -10.63
C MET A 358 6.41 27.47 -9.41
N GLN A 359 5.78 27.13 -8.29
CA GLN A 359 6.43 26.69 -7.06
C GLN A 359 5.68 25.47 -6.53
N ILE A 360 6.44 24.41 -6.23
CA ILE A 360 5.90 23.25 -5.52
C ILE A 360 5.94 23.53 -4.02
N VAL A 361 4.86 23.19 -3.32
CA VAL A 361 4.81 23.14 -1.86
C VAL A 361 4.25 21.79 -1.43
N TYR A 362 5.07 21.03 -0.73
CA TYR A 362 4.68 19.71 -0.20
C TYR A 362 3.83 19.86 1.04
N LEU A 363 2.96 18.89 1.30
CA LEU A 363 2.09 18.78 2.47
C LEU A 363 1.28 20.05 2.75
N ALA A 364 1.03 20.88 1.73
CA ALA A 364 0.32 22.17 1.88
C ALA A 364 -1.14 22.02 2.33
N GLY A 365 -1.67 20.79 2.39
CA GLY A 365 -2.98 20.47 2.96
C GLY A 365 -3.01 20.51 4.49
N ALA A 366 -1.86 20.52 5.17
CA ALA A 366 -1.74 20.81 6.60
C ALA A 366 -1.18 22.22 6.79
N GLU A 367 -1.72 22.98 7.73
CA GLU A 367 -1.23 24.32 8.08
C GLU A 367 0.21 24.30 8.62
N ARG A 368 0.62 23.19 9.24
CA ARG A 368 1.91 23.06 9.93
C ARG A 368 2.62 21.76 9.56
N GLY A 369 3.29 21.77 8.44
CA GLY A 369 4.07 20.61 7.96
C GLY A 369 4.47 20.74 6.50
N ASP A 370 4.14 21.88 5.90
CA ASP A 370 4.52 22.21 4.55
C ASP A 370 6.03 22.48 4.48
N PHE A 371 6.57 22.25 3.29
CA PHE A 371 7.93 22.66 2.98
C PHE A 371 8.06 22.98 1.50
N ALA A 372 8.97 23.92 1.19
CA ALA A 372 9.17 24.41 -0.16
C ALA A 372 9.87 23.36 -1.04
N GLY A 373 9.35 23.19 -2.26
CA GLY A 373 9.95 22.40 -3.31
C GLY A 373 10.64 23.22 -4.40
N PRO A 374 10.86 22.64 -5.59
CA PRO A 374 11.49 23.36 -6.69
C PRO A 374 10.59 24.46 -7.26
N THR A 375 11.25 25.42 -7.92
CA THR A 375 10.62 26.43 -8.77
C THR A 375 10.83 26.12 -10.25
N PHE A 376 9.89 26.55 -11.09
CA PHE A 376 10.08 26.61 -12.53
C PHE A 376 9.58 27.93 -13.10
N THR A 377 10.30 28.51 -14.07
CA THR A 377 9.90 29.78 -14.70
C THR A 377 9.73 29.64 -16.21
N PHE A 378 8.56 30.01 -16.71
CA PHE A 378 8.26 30.13 -18.14
C PHE A 378 8.23 31.61 -18.53
N THR A 379 9.21 32.04 -19.32
CA THR A 379 9.34 33.43 -19.78
C THR A 379 8.86 33.56 -21.22
N VAL A 380 7.99 34.52 -21.49
CA VAL A 380 7.55 34.89 -22.83
C VAL A 380 8.17 36.23 -23.19
N ASN A 381 9.05 36.24 -24.19
CA ASN A 381 9.72 37.45 -24.62
C ASN A 381 10.01 37.42 -26.13
N ASN A 382 9.30 38.23 -26.90
CA ASN A 382 9.48 38.32 -28.35
C ASN A 382 10.84 38.92 -28.77
N LYS A 383 11.53 39.61 -27.86
CA LYS A 383 12.86 40.18 -28.06
C LYS A 383 13.99 39.29 -27.52
N ALA A 384 13.69 38.09 -26.99
CA ALA A 384 14.72 37.18 -26.49
C ALA A 384 15.74 36.84 -27.58
N ALA A 385 17.01 36.63 -27.20
CA ALA A 385 18.05 36.22 -28.15
C ALA A 385 17.73 34.85 -28.77
N SER A 386 17.28 33.90 -27.94
CA SER A 386 16.93 32.53 -28.31
C SER A 386 15.69 32.04 -27.54
N GLN A 387 15.13 30.92 -28.00
CA GLN A 387 14.10 30.14 -27.31
C GLN A 387 14.71 28.82 -26.84
N GLY A 388 14.32 28.34 -25.66
CA GLY A 388 14.80 27.06 -25.14
C GLY A 388 14.84 26.95 -23.63
N TRP A 389 15.32 25.79 -23.18
CA TRP A 389 15.56 25.44 -21.77
C TRP A 389 16.76 26.20 -21.20
N SER A 390 16.72 26.45 -19.90
CA SER A 390 17.84 26.97 -19.10
C SER A 390 17.96 26.25 -17.76
#